data_AF-A0A1V5GP53-F1
#
_entry.id   AF-A0A1V5GP53-F1
#
_cell.length_a   1.000
_cell.length_b   1.000
_cell.length_c   1.000
_cell.angle_alpha   90.00
_cell.angle_beta   90.00
_cell.angle_gamma   90.00
#
_symmetry.space_group_name_H-M   'P 1'
#
loop_
_entity.id
_entity.type
_entity.pdbx_description
1 polymer ?
#
loop_
_entity_poly.entity_id
_entity_poly.type
_entity_poly.pdbx_seq_one_letter_code
_entity_poly.pdbx_strand_id
1 'polypeptide(L)'
;MDKLALRAFAVRIRTMLGSEDSSFAWFSRLLALRYMAANGMTGTELFNTVYVSDAEAAEKAYDDFAVLGEFFPDIFGTDISRDTVPVNIAEVIALFGSGLHDNVLNKNVQIIGWLYQFYNSEEKHRGSGTLKRSGRITPERIPSVTQIFTPDWIVKYMVENTLGRLWTETHSRCGNWEYLAECAERGDIARNPEGITFIDPCMGCGNILVYAFDVFMDIYRRCGYDDDKAAELIIRNNLYGLDIDRPAYTLAVFSLLMKAAEYSPSILSKGIVPNLAEFRSAADKMHESNDDELKNCHIYGSLIQKKQAQRKAVGYTYTAV
;
A
#
# COMPACT_ATOMS: atom_id res chain seq x y z
N MET A 1 21.92 3.00 -0.74
CA MET A 1 21.61 4.45 -0.63
C MET A 1 21.11 4.72 0.78
N ASP A 2 21.59 5.75 1.45
CA ASP A 2 21.08 6.12 2.78
C ASP A 2 19.76 6.92 2.69
N LYS A 3 19.10 7.16 3.82
CA LYS A 3 17.83 7.92 3.87
C LYS A 3 17.98 9.37 3.40
N LEU A 4 19.15 9.99 3.55
CA LEU A 4 19.40 11.36 3.13
C LEU A 4 19.43 11.46 1.60
N ALA A 5 20.12 10.53 0.95
CA ALA A 5 20.17 10.42 -0.50
C ALA A 5 18.81 10.05 -1.10
N LEU A 6 18.05 9.13 -0.49
CA LEU A 6 16.67 8.83 -0.90
C LEU A 6 15.77 10.06 -0.81
N ARG A 7 15.94 10.87 0.23
CA ARG A 7 15.21 12.13 0.39
C ARG A 7 15.58 13.14 -0.70
N ALA A 8 16.87 13.34 -0.95
CA ALA A 8 17.34 14.25 -2.00
C ALA A 8 16.83 13.82 -3.38
N PHE A 9 16.83 12.52 -3.66
CA PHE A 9 16.25 11.94 -4.87
C PHE A 9 14.76 12.28 -5.00
N ALA A 10 13.95 11.94 -4.00
CA ALA A 10 12.50 12.15 -4.06
C ALA A 10 12.11 13.63 -4.19
N VAL A 11 12.82 14.53 -3.48
CA VAL A 11 12.64 15.98 -3.61
C VAL A 11 12.99 16.46 -5.00
N ARG A 12 14.11 15.99 -5.59
CA ARG A 12 14.47 16.33 -6.97
C ARG A 12 13.40 15.88 -7.96
N ILE A 13 12.88 14.67 -7.82
CA ILE A 13 11.79 14.15 -8.66
C ILE A 13 10.53 14.99 -8.52
N ARG A 14 10.14 15.40 -7.30
CA ARG A 14 9.01 16.31 -7.07
C ARG A 14 9.20 17.64 -7.81
N THR A 15 10.38 18.24 -7.71
CA THR A 15 10.69 19.51 -8.39
C THR A 15 10.60 19.39 -9.91
N MET A 16 11.04 18.28 -10.48
CA MET A 16 11.00 18.05 -11.93
C MET A 16 9.59 17.76 -12.44
N LEU A 17 8.83 16.93 -11.73
CA LEU A 17 7.46 16.56 -12.12
C LEU A 17 6.44 17.68 -11.86
N GLY A 18 6.74 18.62 -10.98
CA GLY A 18 5.82 19.68 -10.58
C GLY A 18 4.83 19.25 -9.50
N SER A 19 3.80 20.07 -9.30
CA SER A 19 2.79 19.90 -8.26
C SER A 19 1.38 19.65 -8.81
N GLU A 20 1.26 19.24 -10.07
CA GLU A 20 -0.03 18.87 -10.65
C GLU A 20 -0.47 17.50 -10.12
N ASP A 21 -1.76 17.21 -10.18
CA ASP A 21 -2.29 15.91 -9.74
C ASP A 21 -1.69 14.75 -10.56
N SER A 22 -1.40 14.99 -11.85
CA SER A 22 -0.71 14.06 -12.75
C SER A 22 0.73 13.75 -12.31
N SER A 23 1.41 14.68 -11.64
CA SER A 23 2.80 14.51 -11.17
C SER A 23 2.93 13.34 -10.20
N PHE A 24 1.94 13.15 -9.32
CA PHE A 24 1.94 12.03 -8.37
C PHE A 24 1.69 10.69 -9.06
N ALA A 25 0.76 10.66 -10.02
CA ALA A 25 0.46 9.46 -10.79
C ALA A 25 1.72 8.98 -11.55
N TRP A 26 2.43 9.89 -12.21
CA TRP A 26 3.72 9.58 -12.85
C TRP A 26 4.78 9.10 -11.86
N PHE A 27 4.94 9.77 -10.73
CA PHE A 27 5.88 9.36 -9.69
C PHE A 27 5.61 7.94 -9.20
N SER A 28 4.36 7.64 -8.82
CA SER A 28 3.96 6.35 -8.27
C SER A 28 4.10 5.21 -9.29
N ARG A 29 3.72 5.43 -10.56
CA ARG A 29 3.89 4.44 -11.63
C ARG A 29 5.35 4.15 -11.95
N LEU A 30 6.18 5.19 -12.10
CA LEU A 30 7.61 5.02 -12.35
C LEU A 30 8.31 4.34 -11.16
N LEU A 31 7.93 4.67 -9.93
CA LEU A 31 8.44 4.02 -8.74
C LEU A 31 8.07 2.53 -8.69
N ALA A 32 6.79 2.20 -8.92
CA ALA A 32 6.31 0.83 -8.95
C ALA A 32 7.00 0.03 -10.06
N LEU A 33 7.05 0.55 -11.28
CA LEU A 33 7.73 -0.09 -12.42
C LEU A 33 9.23 -0.28 -12.15
N ARG A 34 9.90 0.72 -11.57
CA ARG A 34 11.33 0.63 -11.23
C ARG A 34 11.60 -0.43 -10.17
N TYR A 35 10.72 -0.53 -9.15
CA TYR A 35 10.79 -1.58 -8.13
C TYR A 35 10.62 -2.96 -8.75
N MET A 36 9.62 -3.14 -9.62
CA MET A 36 9.37 -4.41 -10.30
C MET A 36 10.56 -4.81 -11.19
N ALA A 37 11.13 -3.87 -11.95
CA ALA A 37 12.31 -4.10 -12.77
C ALA A 37 13.52 -4.54 -11.93
N ALA A 38 13.79 -3.86 -10.79
CA ALA A 38 14.89 -4.21 -9.88
C ALA A 38 14.77 -5.61 -9.27
N ASN A 39 13.55 -6.14 -9.20
CA ASN A 39 13.24 -7.47 -8.65
C ASN A 39 12.96 -8.51 -9.73
N GLY A 40 13.25 -8.21 -11.01
CA GLY A 40 13.10 -9.14 -12.13
C GLY A 40 11.65 -9.50 -12.46
N MET A 41 10.68 -8.69 -12.02
CA MET A 41 9.25 -8.92 -12.22
C MET A 41 8.74 -8.37 -13.55
N THR A 42 9.54 -7.54 -14.24
CA THR A 42 9.22 -6.94 -15.54
C THR A 42 10.45 -6.93 -16.44
N GLY A 43 10.27 -7.19 -17.74
CA GLY A 43 11.31 -7.05 -18.76
C GLY A 43 11.36 -5.66 -19.40
N THR A 44 10.99 -4.60 -18.68
CA THR A 44 11.00 -3.24 -19.22
C THR A 44 12.43 -2.76 -19.51
N GLU A 45 12.61 -2.12 -20.66
CA GLU A 45 13.85 -1.40 -21.01
C GLU A 45 13.73 0.11 -20.73
N LEU A 46 12.63 0.56 -20.10
CA LEU A 46 12.28 1.96 -19.93
C LEU A 46 13.44 2.77 -19.33
N PHE A 47 14.06 2.23 -18.28
CA PHE A 47 15.10 2.91 -17.49
C PHE A 47 16.51 2.80 -18.08
N ASN A 48 16.70 1.95 -19.10
CA ASN A 48 18.00 1.72 -19.75
C ASN A 48 18.08 2.37 -21.14
N THR A 49 16.98 2.95 -21.61
CA THR A 49 16.86 3.54 -22.94
C THR A 49 17.16 5.05 -22.87
N VAL A 50 17.90 5.55 -23.86
CA VAL A 50 18.12 6.99 -24.06
C VAL A 50 17.09 7.48 -25.08
N TYR A 51 16.17 8.33 -24.64
CA TYR A 51 15.10 8.89 -25.47
C TYR A 51 15.52 10.19 -26.13
N VAL A 52 15.07 10.41 -27.36
CA VAL A 52 15.32 11.66 -28.09
C VAL A 52 14.32 12.77 -27.72
N SER A 53 13.19 12.42 -27.11
CA SER A 53 12.17 13.37 -26.68
C SER A 53 11.35 12.86 -25.50
N ASP A 54 10.70 13.78 -24.79
CA ASP A 54 9.74 13.46 -23.73
C ASP A 54 8.53 12.66 -24.26
N ALA A 55 8.11 12.92 -25.50
CA ALA A 55 6.98 12.21 -26.10
C ALA A 55 7.28 10.72 -26.31
N GLU A 56 8.47 10.41 -26.84
CA GLU A 56 8.93 9.03 -27.04
C GLU A 56 9.09 8.30 -25.69
N ALA A 57 9.68 8.97 -24.70
CA ALA A 57 9.83 8.42 -23.35
C ALA A 57 8.47 8.12 -22.70
N ALA A 58 7.50 9.02 -22.86
CA ALA A 58 6.15 8.85 -22.35
C ALA A 58 5.40 7.70 -23.05
N GLU A 59 5.49 7.61 -24.38
CA GLU A 59 4.88 6.52 -25.16
C GLU A 59 5.37 5.15 -24.67
N LYS A 60 6.69 4.98 -24.53
CA LYS A 60 7.26 3.73 -24.01
C LYS A 60 6.81 3.42 -22.58
N ALA A 61 6.72 4.44 -21.73
CA ALA A 61 6.23 4.28 -20.36
C ALA A 61 4.77 3.85 -20.34
N TYR A 62 3.93 4.44 -21.18
CA TYR A 62 2.52 4.10 -21.29
C TYR A 62 2.29 2.69 -21.79
N ASP A 63 3.12 2.19 -22.72
CA ASP A 63 3.07 0.79 -23.13
C ASP A 63 3.33 -0.16 -21.95
N ASP A 64 4.34 0.14 -21.12
CA ASP A 64 4.63 -0.67 -19.93
C ASP A 64 3.51 -0.57 -18.90
N PHE A 65 2.94 0.62 -18.71
CA PHE A 65 1.82 0.83 -17.79
C PHE A 65 0.56 0.09 -18.28
N ALA A 66 0.27 0.08 -19.57
CA ALA A 66 -0.88 -0.62 -20.13
C ALA A 66 -0.80 -2.13 -19.84
N VAL A 67 0.37 -2.75 -20.03
CA VAL A 67 0.60 -4.16 -19.71
C VAL A 67 0.41 -4.43 -18.23
N LEU A 68 0.92 -3.56 -17.35
CA LEU A 68 0.82 -3.74 -15.91
C LEU A 68 -0.54 -3.34 -15.32
N GLY A 69 -1.33 -2.56 -16.05
CA GLY A 69 -2.68 -2.14 -15.67
C GLY A 69 -3.64 -3.31 -15.50
N GLU A 70 -3.43 -4.42 -16.21
CA GLU A 70 -4.21 -5.65 -16.02
C GLU A 70 -3.98 -6.28 -14.64
N PHE A 71 -2.79 -6.10 -14.05
CA PHE A 71 -2.40 -6.70 -12.78
C PHE A 71 -2.53 -5.73 -11.60
N PHE A 72 -2.26 -4.44 -11.82
CA PHE A 72 -2.33 -3.39 -10.80
C PHE A 72 -3.13 -2.18 -11.32
N PRO A 73 -4.45 -2.33 -11.48
CA PRO A 73 -5.31 -1.29 -12.06
C PRO A 73 -5.29 0.01 -11.25
N ASP A 74 -5.12 -0.05 -9.94
CA ASP A 74 -5.11 1.16 -9.08
C ASP A 74 -3.87 2.04 -9.31
N ILE A 75 -2.73 1.46 -9.72
CA ILE A 75 -1.50 2.21 -10.03
C ILE A 75 -1.45 2.54 -11.53
N PHE A 76 -1.53 1.52 -12.37
CA PHE A 76 -1.26 1.66 -13.80
C PHE A 76 -2.52 1.78 -14.66
N GLY A 77 -3.68 1.31 -14.20
CA GLY A 77 -4.93 1.27 -14.96
C GLY A 77 -5.83 2.52 -14.84
N THR A 78 -5.46 3.50 -14.01
CA THR A 78 -6.15 4.80 -13.96
C THR A 78 -6.05 5.50 -15.32
N ASP A 79 -7.11 6.20 -15.77
CA ASP A 79 -7.29 6.77 -17.12
C ASP A 79 -6.08 7.57 -17.63
N ILE A 80 -5.07 6.84 -18.13
CA ILE A 80 -3.79 7.33 -18.62
C ILE A 80 -4.01 8.41 -19.68
N SER A 81 -5.12 8.32 -20.42
CA SER A 81 -5.48 9.26 -21.49
C SER A 81 -5.73 10.69 -21.01
N ARG A 82 -5.97 10.88 -19.71
CA ARG A 82 -6.17 12.20 -19.10
C ARG A 82 -4.90 12.77 -18.45
N ASP A 83 -3.84 11.97 -18.36
CA ASP A 83 -2.61 12.42 -17.72
C ASP A 83 -1.85 13.36 -18.64
N THR A 84 -1.64 14.59 -18.17
CA THR A 84 -0.65 15.47 -18.78
C THR A 84 0.73 14.84 -18.64
N VAL A 85 1.46 14.70 -19.75
CA VAL A 85 2.86 14.27 -19.74
C VAL A 85 3.70 15.39 -19.10
N PRO A 86 4.45 15.11 -18.01
CA PRO A 86 5.31 16.08 -17.38
C PRO A 86 6.43 16.53 -18.33
N VAL A 87 6.80 17.80 -18.24
CA VAL A 87 7.99 18.31 -18.95
C VAL A 87 9.25 17.65 -18.36
N ASN A 88 10.19 17.25 -19.21
CA ASN A 88 11.43 16.54 -18.86
C ASN A 88 11.21 15.10 -18.35
N ILE A 89 10.12 14.42 -18.74
CA ILE A 89 9.86 13.04 -18.33
C ILE A 89 10.98 12.08 -18.74
N ALA A 90 11.66 12.32 -19.88
CA ALA A 90 12.82 11.55 -20.29
C ALA A 90 13.97 11.64 -19.27
N GLU A 91 14.25 12.84 -18.74
CA GLU A 91 15.27 13.04 -17.70
C GLU A 91 14.83 12.42 -16.38
N VAL A 92 13.55 12.51 -16.02
CA VAL A 92 13.00 11.86 -14.82
C VAL A 92 13.17 10.35 -14.90
N ILE A 93 12.83 9.71 -16.02
CA ILE A 93 13.01 8.28 -16.25
C ILE A 93 14.49 7.88 -16.13
N ALA A 94 15.39 8.64 -16.77
CA ALA A 94 16.82 8.41 -16.65
C ALA A 94 17.28 8.51 -15.19
N LEU A 95 16.75 9.47 -14.43
CA LEU A 95 17.07 9.65 -13.01
C LEU A 95 16.57 8.48 -12.16
N PHE A 96 15.40 7.91 -12.44
CA PHE A 96 14.94 6.66 -11.80
C PHE A 96 15.89 5.49 -12.08
N GLY A 97 16.37 5.35 -13.33
CA GLY A 97 17.33 4.32 -13.71
C GLY A 97 18.68 4.47 -13.00
N SER A 98 19.27 5.66 -13.05
CA SER A 98 20.60 5.92 -12.47
C SER A 98 20.60 6.15 -10.96
N GLY A 99 19.50 6.69 -10.41
CA GLY A 99 19.40 7.14 -9.03
C GLY A 99 18.88 6.07 -8.07
N LEU A 100 18.02 5.17 -8.52
CA LEU A 100 17.55 4.04 -7.72
C LEU A 100 18.17 2.75 -8.24
N HIS A 101 19.41 2.45 -7.87
CA HIS A 101 20.09 1.22 -8.26
C HIS A 101 19.38 -0.04 -7.74
N ASP A 102 19.54 -1.17 -8.43
CA ASP A 102 18.83 -2.41 -8.09
C ASP A 102 19.11 -2.88 -6.67
N ASN A 103 20.35 -2.75 -6.18
CA ASN A 103 20.72 -3.12 -4.81
C ASN A 103 20.01 -2.30 -3.72
N VAL A 104 19.46 -1.14 -4.07
CA VAL A 104 18.66 -0.32 -3.17
C VAL A 104 17.25 -0.89 -3.08
N LEU A 105 16.65 -1.24 -4.20
CA LEU A 105 15.24 -1.67 -4.31
C LEU A 105 15.03 -3.17 -4.10
N ASN A 106 16.07 -3.99 -4.28
CA ASN A 106 15.97 -5.44 -4.20
C ASN A 106 15.41 -5.88 -2.83
N LYS A 107 14.24 -6.53 -2.84
CA LYS A 107 13.52 -7.04 -1.67
C LYS A 107 13.36 -6.03 -0.53
N ASN A 108 13.31 -4.74 -0.88
CA ASN A 108 13.18 -3.66 0.09
C ASN A 108 11.98 -2.77 -0.24
N VAL A 109 10.79 -3.36 -0.13
CA VAL A 109 9.53 -2.69 -0.44
C VAL A 109 9.26 -1.46 0.45
N GLN A 110 9.86 -1.39 1.65
CA GLN A 110 9.72 -0.24 2.56
C GLN A 110 10.22 1.08 1.96
N ILE A 111 11.12 1.01 0.98
CA ILE A 111 11.62 2.20 0.27
C ILE A 111 10.49 2.95 -0.43
N ILE A 112 9.45 2.25 -0.88
CA ILE A 112 8.28 2.86 -1.51
C ILE A 112 7.63 3.86 -0.55
N GLY A 113 7.40 3.43 0.69
CA GLY A 113 6.86 4.29 1.74
C GLY A 113 7.77 5.48 2.08
N TRP A 114 9.10 5.28 2.11
CA TRP A 114 10.04 6.38 2.37
C TRP A 114 10.07 7.39 1.22
N LEU A 115 10.12 6.92 -0.02
CA LEU A 115 10.12 7.79 -1.21
C LEU A 115 8.83 8.59 -1.31
N TYR A 116 7.67 7.99 -1.04
CA TYR A 116 6.39 8.69 -0.95
C TYR A 116 6.45 9.85 0.07
N GLN A 117 6.92 9.56 1.28
CA GLN A 117 7.03 10.55 2.35
C GLN A 117 7.98 11.69 1.98
N PHE A 118 9.11 11.37 1.36
CA PHE A 118 10.09 12.37 0.97
C PHE A 118 9.59 13.22 -0.20
N TYR A 119 8.88 12.61 -1.16
CA TYR A 119 8.24 13.30 -2.28
C TYR A 119 7.24 14.36 -1.80
N ASN A 120 6.42 14.04 -0.78
CA ASN A 120 5.43 14.96 -0.20
C ASN A 120 6.00 15.88 0.90
N SER A 121 7.29 15.78 1.22
CA SER A 121 7.85 16.44 2.40
C SER A 121 7.80 17.98 2.32
N GLU A 122 7.98 18.59 1.15
CA GLU A 122 7.95 20.06 1.01
C GLU A 122 6.53 20.62 1.18
N GLU A 123 5.51 19.94 0.65
CA GLU A 123 4.12 20.35 0.82
C GLU A 123 3.68 20.31 2.27
N LYS A 124 4.12 19.30 3.01
CA LYS A 124 3.91 19.23 4.45
C LYS A 124 4.46 20.47 5.18
N HIS A 125 5.63 20.97 4.80
CA HIS A 125 6.20 22.20 5.39
C HIS A 125 5.39 23.44 5.02
N ARG A 126 4.92 23.55 3.76
CA ARG A 126 4.05 24.64 3.31
C ARG A 126 2.67 24.63 4.01
N GLY A 127 2.06 23.45 4.14
CA GLY A 127 0.80 23.25 4.85
C GLY A 127 0.91 23.58 6.34
N SER A 128 1.98 23.11 6.99
CA SER A 128 2.28 23.43 8.40
C SER A 128 2.50 24.91 8.64
N GLY A 129 3.17 25.61 7.71
CA GLY A 129 3.35 27.07 7.77
C GLY A 129 2.03 27.85 7.60
N THR A 130 1.11 27.31 6.79
CA THR A 130 -0.25 27.86 6.61
C THR A 130 -1.12 27.64 7.85
N LEU A 131 -0.99 26.47 8.51
CA LEU A 131 -1.63 26.14 9.80
C LEU A 131 -1.36 27.21 10.86
N LYS A 132 -0.10 27.66 10.94
CA LYS A 132 0.34 28.71 11.89
C LYS A 132 -0.22 30.10 11.56
N ARG A 133 -0.71 30.34 10.33
CA ARG A 133 -1.13 31.65 9.84
C ARG A 133 -2.65 31.82 9.68
N SER A 134 -3.41 30.78 9.33
CA SER A 134 -4.85 30.94 9.00
C SER A 134 -5.82 30.02 9.75
N GLY A 135 -5.35 29.06 10.56
CA GLY A 135 -6.18 28.22 11.42
C GLY A 135 -7.16 27.24 10.74
N ARG A 136 -7.32 27.28 9.40
CA ARG A 136 -8.23 26.39 8.64
C ARG A 136 -7.46 25.56 7.62
N ILE A 137 -7.63 24.24 7.71
CA ILE A 137 -7.11 23.25 6.75
C ILE A 137 -8.26 22.88 5.81
N THR A 138 -8.04 22.94 4.50
CA THR A 138 -9.04 22.43 3.54
C THR A 138 -8.95 20.90 3.47
N PRO A 139 -10.03 20.17 3.16
CA PRO A 139 -10.02 18.70 3.12
C PRO A 139 -8.88 18.12 2.26
N GLU A 140 -8.57 18.77 1.13
CA GLU A 140 -7.54 18.36 0.17
C GLU A 140 -6.12 18.46 0.77
N ARG A 141 -5.94 19.28 1.82
CA ARG A 141 -4.67 19.48 2.50
C ARG A 141 -4.52 18.63 3.76
N ILE A 142 -5.55 17.90 4.19
CA ILE A 142 -5.48 17.04 5.37
C ILE A 142 -4.37 15.98 5.21
N PRO A 143 -4.28 15.21 4.10
CA PRO A 143 -3.28 14.15 3.97
C PRO A 143 -1.83 14.64 4.15
N SER A 144 -1.47 15.76 3.53
CA SER A 144 -0.10 16.28 3.58
C SER A 144 0.32 16.79 4.97
N VAL A 145 -0.61 17.30 5.79
CA VAL A 145 -0.29 17.83 7.13
C VAL A 145 -0.41 16.78 8.24
N THR A 146 -1.22 15.74 8.06
CA THR A 146 -1.44 14.69 9.07
C THR A 146 -0.53 13.47 8.90
N GLN A 147 0.26 13.40 7.83
CA GLN A 147 1.18 12.28 7.61
C GLN A 147 2.30 12.27 8.66
N ILE A 148 2.29 11.32 9.58
CA ILE A 148 3.34 11.12 10.60
C ILE A 148 4.07 9.81 10.30
N PHE A 149 5.40 9.84 10.37
CA PHE A 149 6.21 8.66 10.12
C PHE A 149 6.50 7.88 11.39
N THR A 150 6.34 6.57 11.31
CA THR A 150 6.76 5.60 12.31
C THR A 150 8.15 5.06 11.94
N PRO A 151 9.22 5.40 12.69
CA PRO A 151 10.53 4.79 12.52
C PRO A 151 10.48 3.26 12.51
N ASP A 152 11.38 2.63 11.75
CA ASP A 152 11.43 1.16 11.58
C ASP A 152 11.46 0.40 12.92
N TRP A 153 12.29 0.85 13.87
CA TRP A 153 12.35 0.22 15.19
C TRP A 153 11.02 0.34 15.97
N ILE A 154 10.25 1.43 15.80
CA ILE A 154 8.93 1.59 16.43
C ILE A 154 7.93 0.63 15.78
N VAL A 155 7.96 0.51 14.44
CA VAL A 155 7.13 -0.46 13.72
C VAL A 155 7.40 -1.86 14.25
N LYS A 156 8.68 -2.26 14.32
CA LYS A 156 9.09 -3.56 14.84
C LYS A 156 8.63 -3.78 16.27
N TYR A 157 8.92 -2.82 17.14
CA TYR A 157 8.50 -2.86 18.53
C TYR A 157 6.99 -3.04 18.69
N MET A 158 6.17 -2.27 17.96
CA MET A 158 4.71 -2.37 18.04
C MET A 158 4.19 -3.72 17.57
N VAL A 159 4.63 -4.20 16.41
CA VAL A 159 4.14 -5.46 15.84
C VAL A 159 4.61 -6.67 16.66
N GLU A 160 5.88 -6.69 17.06
CA GLU A 160 6.41 -7.80 17.87
C GLU A 160 5.71 -7.88 19.23
N ASN A 161 5.46 -6.74 19.90
CA ASN A 161 4.78 -6.72 21.20
C ASN A 161 3.25 -6.78 21.13
N THR A 162 2.66 -6.88 19.92
CA THR A 162 1.23 -7.11 19.73
C THR A 162 0.99 -8.50 19.13
N LEU A 163 1.30 -8.68 17.85
CA LEU A 163 1.15 -9.95 17.14
C LEU A 163 2.10 -11.03 17.68
N GLY A 164 3.39 -10.70 17.82
CA GLY A 164 4.38 -11.64 18.35
C GLY A 164 4.08 -12.03 19.81
N ARG A 165 3.62 -11.06 20.62
CA ARG A 165 3.13 -11.31 21.98
C ARG A 165 1.94 -12.26 21.98
N LEU A 166 0.89 -11.95 21.21
CA LEU A 166 -0.32 -12.78 21.12
C LEU A 166 0.00 -14.22 20.73
N TRP A 167 0.97 -14.40 19.82
CA TRP A 167 1.46 -15.73 19.45
C TRP A 167 2.18 -16.43 20.61
N THR A 168 3.12 -15.73 21.24
CA THR A 168 3.99 -16.29 22.30
C THR A 168 3.30 -16.59 23.62
N GLU A 169 2.10 -16.05 23.86
CA GLU A 169 1.26 -16.46 24.99
C GLU A 169 0.96 -17.97 24.97
N THR A 170 0.83 -18.58 23.80
CA THR A 170 0.35 -19.96 23.65
C THR A 170 1.33 -20.85 22.87
N HIS A 171 2.38 -20.26 22.28
CA HIS A 171 3.38 -20.95 21.48
C HIS A 171 4.80 -20.49 21.80
N SER A 172 5.78 -21.29 21.42
CA SER A 172 7.18 -20.86 21.43
C SER A 172 7.42 -19.79 20.38
N ARG A 173 8.29 -18.81 20.70
CA ARG A 173 8.82 -17.83 19.76
C ARG A 173 9.41 -18.53 18.53
N CYS A 174 9.08 -18.03 17.34
CA CYS A 174 9.47 -18.64 16.07
C CYS A 174 10.30 -17.76 15.13
N GLY A 175 10.40 -16.46 15.41
CA GLY A 175 11.21 -15.53 14.64
C GLY A 175 12.25 -14.78 15.47
N ASN A 176 13.14 -14.07 14.78
CA ASN A 176 14.10 -13.17 15.41
C ASN A 176 13.47 -11.80 15.70
N TRP A 177 12.56 -11.78 16.67
CA TRP A 177 11.83 -10.59 17.12
C TRP A 177 12.64 -9.84 18.20
N GLU A 178 13.55 -8.97 17.78
CA GLU A 178 14.52 -8.26 18.62
C GLU A 178 13.88 -7.43 19.75
N TYR A 179 12.72 -6.84 19.49
CA TYR A 179 12.00 -5.92 20.36
C TYR A 179 10.91 -6.59 21.21
N LEU A 180 10.60 -7.86 20.97
CA LEU A 180 9.64 -8.62 21.79
C LEU A 180 10.13 -8.66 23.24
N ALA A 181 9.38 -8.03 24.14
CA ALA A 181 9.68 -8.07 25.56
C ALA A 181 9.54 -9.50 26.12
N GLU A 182 10.18 -9.80 27.24
CA GLU A 182 9.90 -11.03 27.98
C GLU A 182 8.55 -10.92 28.70
N CYS A 183 7.77 -12.01 28.74
CA CYS A 183 6.54 -12.09 29.52
C CYS A 183 6.41 -13.50 30.10
N ALA A 184 5.96 -13.58 31.36
CA ALA A 184 5.79 -14.83 32.09
C ALA A 184 4.40 -15.46 31.91
N GLU A 185 3.40 -14.69 31.47
CA GLU A 185 2.03 -15.15 31.34
C GLU A 185 1.86 -16.01 30.08
N ARG A 186 1.34 -17.22 30.28
CA ARG A 186 0.99 -18.14 29.20
C ARG A 186 -0.52 -18.35 29.19
N GLY A 187 -1.12 -18.26 28.00
CA GLY A 187 -2.50 -18.65 27.78
C GLY A 187 -2.65 -20.16 27.61
N ASP A 188 -3.84 -20.68 27.90
CA ASP A 188 -4.10 -22.12 27.92
C ASP A 188 -4.58 -22.69 26.57
N ILE A 189 -4.99 -21.85 25.62
CA ILE A 189 -5.62 -22.27 24.35
C ILE A 189 -4.71 -21.95 23.17
N ALA A 190 -4.19 -22.98 22.51
CA ALA A 190 -3.42 -22.84 21.28
C ALA A 190 -4.24 -22.17 20.17
N ARG A 191 -3.68 -21.11 19.59
CA ARG A 191 -4.29 -20.33 18.50
C ARG A 191 -3.84 -20.82 17.12
N ASN A 192 -4.76 -20.94 16.17
CA ASN A 192 -4.43 -21.18 14.76
C ASN A 192 -4.03 -19.83 14.10
N PRO A 193 -2.91 -19.74 13.37
CA PRO A 193 -2.53 -18.51 12.67
C PRO A 193 -3.62 -17.95 11.75
N GLU A 194 -4.39 -18.78 11.05
CA GLU A 194 -5.46 -18.33 10.15
C GLU A 194 -6.61 -17.60 10.89
N GLY A 195 -6.75 -17.84 12.19
CA GLY A 195 -7.77 -17.19 13.02
C GLY A 195 -7.35 -15.85 13.63
N ILE A 196 -6.11 -15.41 13.41
CA ILE A 196 -5.58 -14.16 13.99
C ILE A 196 -5.72 -13.04 12.96
N THR A 197 -6.41 -11.97 13.30
CA THR A 197 -6.50 -10.78 12.46
C THR A 197 -5.62 -9.64 13.00
N PHE A 198 -5.07 -8.84 12.11
CA PHE A 198 -4.23 -7.67 12.41
C PHE A 198 -4.74 -6.50 11.59
N ILE A 199 -5.06 -5.39 12.26
CA ILE A 199 -5.58 -4.17 11.61
C ILE A 199 -4.67 -2.98 11.87
N ASP A 200 -4.34 -2.24 10.80
CA ASP A 200 -3.77 -0.91 10.87
C ASP A 200 -4.79 0.14 10.38
N PRO A 201 -5.45 0.89 11.28
CA PRO A 201 -6.54 1.80 10.92
C PRO A 201 -6.08 3.15 10.33
N CYS A 202 -4.77 3.37 10.20
CA CYS A 202 -4.15 4.57 9.60
C CYS A 202 -2.88 4.15 8.84
N MET A 203 -3.03 3.21 7.91
CA MET A 203 -1.92 2.40 7.42
C MET A 203 -0.86 3.16 6.61
N GLY A 204 -1.19 4.33 6.07
CA GLY A 204 -0.36 5.07 5.13
C GLY A 204 0.02 4.17 3.95
N CYS A 205 1.31 4.10 3.64
CA CYS A 205 1.84 3.21 2.60
C CYS A 205 2.04 1.75 3.08
N GLY A 206 1.47 1.36 4.22
CA GLY A 206 1.45 -0.03 4.68
C GLY A 206 2.72 -0.52 5.38
N ASN A 207 3.60 0.36 5.87
CA ASN A 207 4.88 -0.06 6.49
C ASN A 207 4.68 -1.01 7.69
N ILE A 208 3.65 -0.79 8.51
CA ILE A 208 3.32 -1.67 9.64
C ILE A 208 2.79 -3.01 9.12
N LEU A 209 1.91 -2.98 8.11
CA LEU A 209 1.35 -4.19 7.51
C LEU A 209 2.39 -5.06 6.83
N VAL A 210 3.37 -4.46 6.13
CA VAL A 210 4.51 -5.15 5.51
C VAL A 210 5.34 -5.87 6.57
N TYR A 211 5.59 -5.24 7.73
CA TYR A 211 6.34 -5.90 8.79
C TYR A 211 5.49 -6.95 9.55
N ALA A 212 4.20 -6.69 9.74
CA ALA A 212 3.27 -7.69 10.26
C ALA A 212 3.20 -8.94 9.35
N PHE A 213 3.30 -8.76 8.03
CA PHE A 213 3.43 -9.87 7.09
C PHE A 213 4.66 -10.74 7.39
N ASP A 214 5.84 -10.14 7.63
CA ASP A 214 7.05 -10.87 7.99
C ASP A 214 6.88 -11.68 9.30
N VAL A 215 6.27 -11.07 10.32
CA VAL A 215 5.98 -11.77 11.59
C VAL A 215 4.98 -12.92 11.38
N PHE A 216 3.96 -12.73 10.55
CA PHE A 216 3.07 -13.84 10.18
C PHE A 216 3.79 -14.93 9.39
N MET A 217 4.69 -14.60 8.46
CA MET A 217 5.48 -15.61 7.75
C MET A 217 6.28 -16.50 8.72
N ASP A 218 6.91 -15.91 9.74
CA ASP A 218 7.59 -16.68 10.79
C ASP A 218 6.62 -17.63 11.52
N ILE A 219 5.41 -17.15 11.84
CA ILE A 219 4.37 -17.93 12.52
C ILE A 219 3.88 -19.08 11.63
N TYR A 220 3.48 -18.81 10.39
CA TYR A 220 2.96 -19.81 9.45
C TYR A 220 4.00 -20.90 9.15
N ARG A 221 5.26 -20.52 8.91
CA ARG A 221 6.37 -21.47 8.73
C ARG A 221 6.54 -22.37 9.96
N ARG A 222 6.41 -21.81 11.18
CA ARG A 222 6.48 -22.60 12.41
C ARG A 222 5.35 -23.62 12.52
N CYS A 223 4.18 -23.30 11.98
CA CYS A 223 3.04 -24.21 11.89
C CYS A 223 3.17 -25.23 10.74
N GLY A 224 4.24 -25.18 9.94
CA GLY A 224 4.53 -26.13 8.87
C GLY A 224 3.90 -25.80 7.52
N TYR A 225 3.41 -24.57 7.33
CA TYR A 225 2.91 -24.12 6.03
C TYR A 225 4.07 -23.87 5.06
N ASP A 226 3.85 -24.15 3.78
CA ASP A 226 4.76 -23.73 2.71
C ASP A 226 4.66 -22.22 2.45
N ASP A 227 5.74 -21.63 1.94
CA ASP A 227 5.85 -20.18 1.73
C ASP A 227 4.78 -19.63 0.78
N ASP A 228 4.46 -20.37 -0.30
CA ASP A 228 3.48 -19.92 -1.29
C ASP A 228 2.09 -19.85 -0.66
N LYS A 229 1.69 -20.90 0.06
CA LYS A 229 0.40 -20.97 0.75
C LYS A 229 0.32 -20.00 1.92
N ALA A 230 1.38 -19.87 2.70
CA ALA A 230 1.45 -18.95 3.83
C ALA A 230 1.24 -17.51 3.34
N ALA A 231 1.98 -17.06 2.32
CA ALA A 231 1.86 -15.72 1.78
C ALA A 231 0.42 -15.41 1.31
N GLU A 232 -0.20 -16.35 0.60
CA GLU A 232 -1.59 -16.22 0.17
C GLU A 232 -2.58 -16.11 1.36
N LEU A 233 -2.45 -16.99 2.36
CA LEU A 233 -3.33 -16.98 3.53
C LEU A 233 -3.17 -15.70 4.35
N ILE A 234 -1.96 -15.17 4.48
CA ILE A 234 -1.68 -13.93 5.21
C ILE A 234 -2.43 -12.74 4.60
N ILE A 235 -2.37 -12.59 3.27
CA ILE A 235 -3.09 -11.52 2.57
C ILE A 235 -4.60 -11.68 2.71
N ARG A 236 -5.10 -12.92 2.60
CA ARG A 236 -6.55 -13.20 2.59
C ARG A 236 -7.19 -13.10 3.96
N ASN A 237 -6.53 -13.60 5.01
CA ASN A 237 -7.17 -13.86 6.29
C ASN A 237 -6.69 -12.90 7.39
N ASN A 238 -5.41 -12.52 7.35
CA ASN A 238 -4.75 -11.95 8.52
C ASN A 238 -4.67 -10.43 8.48
N LEU A 239 -4.29 -9.82 7.36
CA LEU A 239 -3.96 -8.40 7.29
C LEU A 239 -5.12 -7.54 6.82
N TYR A 240 -5.41 -6.49 7.58
CA TYR A 240 -6.45 -5.50 7.31
C TYR A 240 -5.87 -4.09 7.47
N GLY A 241 -6.32 -3.15 6.65
CA GLY A 241 -5.86 -1.77 6.75
C GLY A 241 -6.90 -0.77 6.29
N LEU A 242 -6.80 0.43 6.84
CA LEU A 242 -7.63 1.58 6.48
C LEU A 242 -6.77 2.81 6.31
N ASP A 243 -7.06 3.60 5.29
CA ASP A 243 -6.53 4.96 5.18
C ASP A 243 -7.56 5.91 4.55
N ILE A 244 -7.37 7.21 4.74
CA ILE A 244 -8.18 8.26 4.12
C ILE A 244 -7.53 8.80 2.84
N ASP A 245 -6.25 8.54 2.63
CA ASP A 245 -5.43 9.07 1.54
C ASP A 245 -5.28 8.04 0.41
N ARG A 246 -5.95 8.27 -0.73
CA ARG A 246 -5.95 7.38 -1.90
C ARG A 246 -4.54 7.05 -2.45
N PRO A 247 -3.66 8.05 -2.69
CA PRO A 247 -2.24 7.84 -2.94
C PRO A 247 -1.56 6.84 -2.00
N ALA A 248 -1.73 7.01 -0.69
CA ALA A 248 -1.09 6.15 0.31
C ALA A 248 -1.69 4.74 0.28
N TYR A 249 -3.02 4.62 0.21
CA TYR A 249 -3.74 3.35 0.04
C TYR A 249 -3.22 2.55 -1.15
N THR A 250 -3.08 3.21 -2.30
CA THR A 250 -2.64 2.58 -3.55
C THR A 250 -1.22 2.00 -3.41
N LEU A 251 -0.32 2.77 -2.79
CA LEU A 251 1.04 2.29 -2.51
C LEU A 251 1.08 1.20 -1.43
N ALA A 252 0.15 1.19 -0.48
CA ALA A 252 0.04 0.11 0.52
C ALA A 252 -0.39 -1.21 -0.11
N VAL A 253 -1.40 -1.19 -1.00
CA VAL A 253 -1.82 -2.38 -1.77
C VAL A 253 -0.64 -2.95 -2.54
N PHE A 254 0.07 -2.10 -3.29
CA PHE A 254 1.25 -2.52 -4.04
C PHE A 254 2.36 -3.04 -3.16
N SER A 255 2.72 -2.33 -2.08
CA SER A 255 3.78 -2.76 -1.18
C SER A 255 3.49 -4.13 -0.56
N LEU A 256 2.23 -4.38 -0.21
CA LEU A 256 1.84 -5.65 0.40
C LEU A 256 1.84 -6.80 -0.61
N LEU A 257 1.36 -6.57 -1.84
CA LEU A 257 1.43 -7.56 -2.93
C LEU A 257 2.87 -7.86 -3.34
N MET A 258 3.72 -6.83 -3.45
CA MET A 258 5.15 -6.99 -3.73
C MET A 258 5.85 -7.78 -2.63
N LYS A 259 5.50 -7.50 -1.36
CA LYS A 259 6.03 -8.26 -0.23
C LYS A 259 5.63 -9.72 -0.29
N ALA A 260 4.36 -10.01 -0.59
CA ALA A 260 3.89 -11.37 -0.74
C ALA A 260 4.52 -12.09 -1.94
N ALA A 261 4.77 -11.37 -3.05
CA ALA A 261 5.40 -11.90 -4.25
C ALA A 261 6.86 -12.37 -4.03
N GLU A 262 7.54 -11.87 -2.99
CA GLU A 262 8.86 -12.38 -2.57
C GLU A 262 8.82 -13.85 -2.15
N TYR A 263 7.66 -14.32 -1.67
CA TYR A 263 7.43 -15.68 -1.17
C TYR A 263 6.53 -16.50 -2.12
N SER A 264 5.58 -15.85 -2.78
CA SER A 264 4.66 -16.44 -3.76
C SER A 264 4.67 -15.61 -5.04
N PRO A 265 5.61 -15.83 -5.98
CA PRO A 265 5.65 -15.07 -7.24
C PRO A 265 4.34 -15.16 -8.06
N SER A 266 3.63 -16.28 -7.91
CA SER A 266 2.34 -16.53 -8.56
C SER A 266 1.19 -15.70 -7.98
N ILE A 267 1.37 -15.03 -6.82
CA ILE A 267 0.29 -14.28 -6.17
C ILE A 267 -0.28 -13.17 -7.05
N LEU A 268 0.56 -12.59 -7.91
CA LEU A 268 0.19 -11.50 -8.82
C LEU A 268 -0.77 -11.95 -9.93
N SER A 269 -0.77 -13.25 -10.30
CA SER A 269 -1.69 -13.80 -11.30
C SER A 269 -2.92 -14.48 -10.70
N LYS A 270 -2.96 -14.66 -9.38
CA LYS A 270 -4.08 -15.31 -8.66
C LYS A 270 -5.28 -14.39 -8.41
N GLY A 271 -5.20 -13.10 -8.76
CA GLY A 271 -6.28 -12.13 -8.52
C GLY A 271 -6.58 -11.93 -7.04
N ILE A 272 -5.57 -12.02 -6.16
CA ILE A 272 -5.74 -11.81 -4.73
C ILE A 272 -5.84 -10.32 -4.45
N VAL A 273 -6.92 -9.92 -3.80
CA VAL A 273 -7.15 -8.54 -3.35
C VAL A 273 -6.86 -8.48 -1.85
N PRO A 274 -5.89 -7.66 -1.39
CA PRO A 274 -5.67 -7.42 0.03
C PRO A 274 -6.88 -6.81 0.73
N ASN A 275 -7.08 -7.09 2.02
CA ASN A 275 -8.20 -6.52 2.80
C ASN A 275 -7.93 -5.08 3.27
N LEU A 276 -7.53 -4.22 2.35
CA LEU A 276 -7.30 -2.79 2.59
C LEU A 276 -8.50 -2.00 2.09
N ALA A 277 -8.84 -0.90 2.75
CA ALA A 277 -9.88 0.00 2.28
C ALA A 277 -9.50 1.48 2.44
N GLU A 278 -10.08 2.31 1.57
CA GLU A 278 -9.95 3.77 1.56
C GLU A 278 -11.29 4.42 1.96
N PHE A 279 -11.27 5.46 2.81
CA PHE A 279 -12.48 6.22 3.12
C PHE A 279 -12.84 7.22 2.02
N ARG A 280 -13.81 6.86 1.17
CA ARG A 280 -14.42 7.79 0.20
C ARG A 280 -15.61 8.54 0.81
N SER A 281 -15.73 9.84 0.49
CA SER A 281 -16.87 10.66 0.92
C SER A 281 -18.17 10.13 0.31
N ALA A 282 -19.30 10.31 1.01
CA ALA A 282 -20.61 9.88 0.50
C ALA A 282 -21.01 10.56 -0.83
N ALA A 283 -20.42 11.72 -1.15
CA ALA A 283 -20.62 12.42 -2.42
C ALA A 283 -19.98 11.69 -3.62
N ASP A 284 -18.88 10.96 -3.39
CA ASP A 284 -18.13 10.25 -4.44
C ASP A 284 -18.77 8.90 -4.81
N LYS A 285 -19.81 8.48 -4.07
CA LYS A 285 -20.43 7.15 -4.13
C LYS A 285 -21.63 7.03 -5.07
N MET A 286 -21.91 8.03 -5.91
CA MET A 286 -23.13 7.99 -6.75
C MET A 286 -23.09 6.98 -7.91
N HIS A 287 -21.96 6.29 -8.19
CA HIS A 287 -21.84 5.47 -9.40
C HIS A 287 -21.32 4.02 -9.27
N GLU A 288 -21.02 3.49 -8.09
CA GLU A 288 -20.54 2.10 -7.96
C GLU A 288 -21.40 1.25 -7.01
N SER A 289 -21.68 0.01 -7.41
CA SER A 289 -22.49 -0.94 -6.65
C SER A 289 -21.79 -1.36 -5.36
N ASN A 290 -22.30 -0.85 -4.24
CA ASN A 290 -21.81 -0.96 -2.85
C ASN A 290 -21.65 -2.37 -2.24
N ASP A 291 -21.74 -3.46 -2.99
CA ASP A 291 -21.93 -4.79 -2.38
C ASP A 291 -20.65 -5.53 -1.96
N ASP A 292 -19.50 -5.29 -2.62
CA ASP A 292 -18.24 -5.99 -2.30
C ASP A 292 -17.24 -5.18 -1.44
N GLU A 293 -17.27 -3.83 -1.46
CA GLU A 293 -16.31 -2.99 -0.70
C GLU A 293 -16.40 -3.18 0.83
N LEU A 294 -17.55 -3.61 1.35
CA LEU A 294 -17.80 -3.79 2.79
C LEU A 294 -17.81 -5.25 3.23
N LYS A 295 -17.29 -6.17 2.42
CA LYS A 295 -17.31 -7.62 2.73
C LYS A 295 -16.69 -7.95 4.09
N ASN A 296 -15.76 -7.10 4.56
CA ASN A 296 -15.09 -7.22 5.85
C ASN A 296 -15.41 -6.11 6.84
N CYS A 297 -16.52 -5.38 6.65
CA CYS A 297 -16.84 -4.23 7.49
C CYS A 297 -17.03 -4.53 8.98
N HIS A 298 -17.38 -5.78 9.31
CA HIS A 298 -17.45 -6.29 10.67
C HIS A 298 -16.11 -6.19 11.44
N ILE A 299 -14.98 -6.14 10.72
CA ILE A 299 -13.63 -5.98 11.27
C ILE A 299 -13.33 -4.52 11.61
N TYR A 300 -14.01 -3.57 10.95
CA TYR A 300 -13.86 -2.13 11.20
C TYR A 300 -14.68 -1.62 12.40
N GLY A 301 -15.33 -2.53 13.14
CA GLY A 301 -16.03 -2.26 14.38
C GLY A 301 -17.55 -2.31 14.28
N SER A 302 -18.20 -2.42 15.44
CA SER A 302 -19.65 -2.62 15.56
C SER A 302 -20.51 -1.47 15.01
N LEU A 303 -19.90 -0.31 14.75
CA LEU A 303 -20.55 0.89 14.22
C LEU A 303 -20.73 0.85 12.70
N ILE A 304 -20.00 -0.01 11.98
CA ILE A 304 -20.10 -0.17 10.53
C ILE A 304 -20.76 -1.53 10.25
N GLN A 305 -22.10 -1.55 10.20
CA GLN A 305 -22.86 -2.75 9.82
C GLN A 305 -23.47 -2.57 8.43
N LYS A 306 -23.26 -3.55 7.55
CA LYS A 306 -24.02 -3.66 6.31
C LYS A 306 -25.47 -3.94 6.69
N LYS A 307 -26.38 -2.98 6.49
CA LYS A 307 -27.83 -3.23 6.62
C LYS A 307 -28.19 -4.32 5.62
N GLN A 308 -28.55 -5.51 6.11
CA GLN A 308 -29.14 -6.54 5.26
C GLN A 308 -30.40 -5.95 4.64
N ALA A 309 -30.41 -5.82 3.32
CA ALA A 309 -31.61 -5.43 2.60
C ALA A 309 -32.69 -6.48 2.87
N GLN A 310 -33.65 -6.14 3.72
CA GLN A 310 -34.83 -6.96 3.90
C GLN A 310 -35.54 -7.06 2.56
N ARG A 311 -35.42 -8.21 1.88
CA ARG A 311 -36.29 -8.55 0.75
C ARG A 311 -37.72 -8.59 1.30
N LYS A 312 -38.47 -7.50 1.13
CA LYS A 312 -39.92 -7.53 1.31
C LYS A 312 -40.45 -8.55 0.31
N ALA A 313 -40.95 -9.67 0.82
CA ALA A 313 -41.75 -10.59 0.04
C ALA A 313 -42.92 -9.80 -0.55
N VAL A 314 -42.96 -9.70 -1.88
CA VAL A 314 -44.08 -9.11 -2.61
C VAL A 314 -45.24 -10.09 -2.50
N GLY A 315 -46.03 -9.94 -1.43
CA GLY A 315 -47.32 -10.61 -1.28
C GLY A 315 -48.36 -9.80 -2.02
N TYR A 316 -48.75 -10.27 -3.22
CA TYR A 316 -49.97 -9.82 -3.87
C TYR A 316 -51.17 -10.22 -3.01
N THR A 317 -51.97 -9.24 -2.60
CA THR A 317 -53.36 -9.49 -2.17
C THR A 317 -54.24 -8.39 -2.76
N TYR A 318 -55.07 -8.80 -3.71
CA TYR A 318 -56.17 -8.03 -4.27
C TYR A 318 -57.18 -7.74 -3.17
N THR A 319 -57.59 -6.49 -3.00
CA THR A 319 -58.78 -6.13 -2.24
C THR A 319 -59.92 -5.90 -3.23
N ALA A 320 -60.92 -6.76 -3.17
CA ALA A 320 -62.27 -6.47 -3.63
C ALA A 320 -63.10 -6.15 -2.39
N VAL A 321 -63.57 -4.90 -2.24
CA VAL A 321 -64.95 -4.43 -2.40
C VAL A 321 -64.88 -2.91 -2.51
#